data_AF-A0A0W0ZW92-F1
#
_entry.id   AF-A0A0W0ZW92-F1
#
_cell.length_a   1.000
_cell.length_b   1.000
_cell.length_c   1.000
_cell.angle_alpha   90.00
_cell.angle_beta   90.00
_cell.angle_gamma   90.00
#
_symmetry.space_group_name_H-M   'P 1'
#
loop_
_entity.id
_entity.type
_entity.pdbx_description
1 polymer ?
#
loop_
_entity_poly.entity_id
_entity_poly.type
_entity_poly.pdbx_seq_one_letter_code
_entity_poly.pdbx_strand_id
1 'polypeptide(L)' 'MVQWLLRLLFVISGSIASWFIGREELKFPVVQMVIAVILFTLILSAIAFWPELKSWFKRTRK' A
#
# COMPACT_ATOMS: atom_id res chain seq x y z
N MET A 1 12.89 13.37 6.08
CA MET A 1 11.70 12.73 6.69
C MET A 1 10.93 11.88 5.67
N VAL A 2 10.42 12.44 4.56
CA VAL A 2 9.63 11.72 3.53
C VAL A 2 10.34 10.50 2.92
N GLN A 3 11.67 10.57 2.74
CA GLN A 3 12.46 9.44 2.22
C GLN A 3 12.36 8.18 3.09
N TRP A 4 12.26 8.32 4.41
CA TRP A 4 12.12 7.18 5.32
C TRP A 4 10.76 6.51 5.17
N LEU A 5 9.70 7.30 4.97
CA LEU A 5 8.35 6.79 4.72
C LEU A 5 8.27 6.03 3.39
N LEU A 6 8.84 6.60 2.32
CA LEU A 6 8.91 5.92 1.02
C LEU A 6 9.73 4.63 1.10
N ARG A 7 10.83 4.61 1.86
CA ARG A 7 11.61 3.38 2.11
C ARG A 7 10.79 2.30 2.79
N LEU A 8 10.05 2.64 3.84
CA LEU A 8 9.17 1.68 4.52
C LEU A 8 8.10 1.14 3.57
N LEU A 9 7.47 2.01 2.78
CA LEU A 9 6.51 1.61 1.75
C LEU A 9 7.14 0.63 0.75
N PHE A 10 8.34 0.94 0.25
CA PHE A 10 9.03 0.07 -0.70
C PHE A 10 9.45 -1.27 -0.09
N VAL A 11 9.88 -1.30 1.17
CA VAL A 11 10.18 -2.54 1.91
C VAL A 11 8.93 -3.42 1.99
N ILE A 12 7.79 -2.85 2.42
CA ILE A 12 6.52 -3.57 2.53
C ILE A 12 6.07 -4.07 1.15
N SER A 13 6.12 -3.21 0.13
CA SER A 13 5.75 -3.59 -1.24
C SER A 13 6.63 -4.70 -1.79
N GLY A 14 7.94 -4.69 -1.49
CA GLY A 14 8.89 -5.72 -1.93
C GLY A 14 8.64 -7.06 -1.23
N SER A 15 8.30 -7.05 0.06
CA SER A 15 7.90 -8.25 0.78
C SER A 15 6.63 -8.87 0.19
N ILE A 16 5.63 -8.06 -0.13
CA ILE A 16 4.39 -8.53 -0.74
C ILE A 16 4.64 -9.01 -2.18
N ALA A 17 5.43 -8.28 -2.97
CA ALA A 17 5.80 -8.67 -4.33
C ALA A 17 6.52 -10.03 -4.35
N SER A 18 7.36 -10.31 -3.35
CA SER A 18 8.06 -11.58 -3.20
C SER A 18 7.14 -12.77 -2.91
N TRP A 19 5.88 -12.56 -2.55
CA TRP A 19 4.88 -13.64 -2.45
C TRP A 19 4.24 -13.97 -3.80
N PHE A 20 4.21 -13.03 -4.74
CA PHE A 20 3.61 -13.22 -6.06
C PHE A 20 4.62 -13.65 -7.12
N ILE A 21 5.85 -13.14 -7.06
CA ILE A 21 6.90 -13.35 -8.07
C ILE A 21 8.24 -13.61 -7.39
N GLY A 22 9.03 -14.52 -7.97
CA GLY A 22 10.40 -14.79 -7.55
C GLY A 22 11.30 -13.56 -7.74
N ARG A 23 12.19 -13.30 -6.77
CA ARG A 23 13.06 -12.09 -6.77
C ARG A 23 14.04 -12.02 -7.95
N GLU A 24 14.26 -13.15 -8.63
CA GLU A 24 15.20 -13.27 -9.76
C GLU A 24 14.54 -12.95 -11.10
N GLU A 25 13.23 -12.78 -11.12
CA GLU A 25 12.46 -12.46 -12.32
C GLU A 25 12.62 -10.99 -12.72
N LEU A 26 12.80 -10.74 -14.02
CA LEU A 26 12.90 -9.38 -14.59
C LEU A 26 11.66 -8.52 -14.32
N LYS A 27 10.51 -9.15 -14.05
CA LYS A 27 9.23 -8.50 -13.78
C LYS A 27 9.07 -8.08 -12.31
N PHE A 28 9.94 -8.53 -11.42
CA PHE A 28 9.85 -8.24 -9.98
C PHE A 28 9.78 -6.73 -9.67
N PRO A 29 10.64 -5.87 -10.23
CA PRO A 29 10.58 -4.43 -9.96
C PRO A 29 9.27 -3.79 -10.42
N VAL A 30 8.70 -4.26 -11.54
CA VAL A 30 7.43 -3.76 -12.08
C VAL A 30 6.29 -4.11 -11.13
N VAL A 31 6.23 -5.36 -10.67
CA VAL A 31 5.18 -5.80 -9.74
C VAL A 31 5.33 -5.14 -8.38
N GLN A 32 6.56 -4.98 -7.87
CA GLN A 32 6.81 -4.19 -6.68
C GLN A 32 6.30 -2.75 -6.82
N MET A 33 6.55 -2.09 -7.96
CA MET A 33 6.06 -0.74 -8.23
C MET A 33 4.53 -0.68 -8.24
N VAL A 34 3.86 -1.63 -8.91
CA VAL A 34 2.38 -1.70 -8.93
C VAL A 34 1.82 -1.84 -7.50
N ILE A 35 2.39 -2.73 -6.70
CA ILE A 35 1.98 -2.93 -5.30
C ILE A 35 2.24 -1.67 -4.48
N ALA A 36 3.39 -1.01 -4.67
CA ALA A 36 3.72 0.24 -3.97
C ALA A 36 2.70 1.35 -4.29
N VAL A 37 2.28 1.49 -5.55
CA VAL A 37 1.26 2.46 -5.96
C VAL A 37 -0.08 2.14 -5.32
N ILE A 38 -0.52 0.88 -5.35
CA ILE A 38 -1.79 0.46 -4.72
C ILE A 38 -1.78 0.77 -3.22
N LEU A 39 -0.71 0.41 -2.51
CA LEU A 39 -0.57 0.70 -1.08
C LEU A 39 -0.56 2.20 -0.81
N PHE A 40 0.14 2.98 -1.64
CA PHE A 40 0.17 4.42 -1.49
C PHE A 40 -1.21 5.04 -1.69
N THR A 41 -1.94 4.64 -2.73
CA THR A 41 -3.31 5.08 -2.98
C THR A 41 -4.25 4.68 -1.85
N LEU A 42 -4.10 3.48 -1.28
CA LEU A 42 -4.87 3.05 -0.11
C LEU A 42 -4.59 3.91 1.12
N ILE A 43 -3.32 4.22 1.39
CA ILE A 43 -2.93 5.10 2.50
C ILE A 43 -3.54 6.49 2.30
N LEU A 44 -3.39 7.06 1.11
CA LEU A 44 -3.97 8.37 0.79
C LEU A 44 -5.49 8.37 0.89
N SER A 45 -6.15 7.32 0.39
CA SER A 45 -7.60 7.18 0.48
C SER A 45 -8.05 7.04 1.94
N ALA A 46 -7.34 6.24 2.74
CA ALA A 46 -7.65 6.10 4.16
C ALA A 46 -7.51 7.42 4.91
N ILE A 47 -6.50 8.24 4.58
CA ILE A 47 -6.31 9.56 5.19
C ILE A 47 -7.35 10.56 4.70
N ALA A 48 -7.57 10.65 3.38
CA ALA A 48 -8.48 11.61 2.76
C ALA A 48 -9.94 11.34 3.17
N PHE A 49 -10.35 10.08 3.17
CA PHE A 49 -11.69 9.65 3.53
C PHE A 49 -11.81 9.22 5.00
N TRP A 50 -10.82 9.48 5.85
CA TRP A 50 -10.85 9.10 7.27
C TRP A 50 -12.16 9.45 8.01
N PRO A 51 -12.71 10.68 7.91
CA PRO A 51 -13.95 11.02 8.62
C PRO A 51 -15.17 10.28 8.05
N GLU A 52 -15.22 10.08 6.73
CA GLU A 52 -16.30 9.36 6.06
C GLU A 52 -16.22 7.85 6.30
N LEU A 53 -15.03 7.25 6.29
CA LEU A 53 -14.82 5.87 6.70
C LEU A 53 -15.26 5.65 8.15
N LYS A 54 -14.90 6.55 9.06
CA LYS A 54 -15.26 6.43 10.47
C LYS A 54 -16.78 6.55 10.69
N SER A 55 -17.44 7.45 9.96
CA SER A 55 -18.90 7.60 10.04
C SER A 55 -19.62 6.40 9.42
N TRP A 56 -19.12 5.87 8.30
CA TRP A 56 -19.66 4.69 7.64
C TRP A 56 -19.50 3.44 8.53
N PHE A 57 -18.32 3.22 9.11
CA PHE A 57 -18.05 2.11 10.02
C PHE A 57 -18.90 2.17 11.31
N LYS A 58 -19.20 3.38 11.79
CA LYS A 58 -20.11 3.57 12.94
C LYS A 58 -21.57 3.27 12.57
N ARG A 59 -21.94 3.43 11.30
CA ARG A 59 -23.29 3.15 10.78
C ARG A 59 -23.51 1.67 10.49
N THR A 60 -22.50 0.93 10.04
CA THR A 60 -22.56 -0.52 9.81
C THR A 60 -22.51 -1.36 11.09
N ARG A 61 -22.20 -0.75 12.25
CA ARG A 61 -22.21 -1.42 13.57
C ARG A 61 -23.52 -1.19 14.36
N LYS A 62 -24.56 -0.62 13.74
CA LYS A 62 -25.92 -0.51 14.29
C LYS A 62 -26.84 -1.43 13.51
#